data_AF-A0A1V3WM80-F1
#
_entry.id   AF-A0A1V3WM80-F1
#
_cell.length_a   1.000
_cell.length_b   1.000
_cell.length_c   1.000
_cell.angle_alpha   90.00
_cell.angle_beta   90.00
_cell.angle_gamma   90.00
#
_symmetry.space_group_name_H-M   'P 1'
#
loop_
_entity.id
_entity.type
_entity.pdbx_description
1 polymer ?
#
loop_
_entity_poly.entity_id
_entity_poly.type
_entity_poly.pdbx_seq_one_letter_code
_entity_poly.pdbx_strand_id
1 'polypeptide(L)' 'MSFVLASPEVLAAAAADVVRIGSVLRSANAAAATPTIAVSAPGADEVSAAVASLFAGMARPTSA' A
#
# COMPACT_ATOMS: atom_id res chain seq x y z
N MET A 1 -37.08 -0.44 -13.17
CA MET A 1 -35.79 -0.96 -13.66
C MET A 1 -34.86 0.22 -13.87
N SER A 2 -33.66 0.19 -13.29
CA SER A 2 -32.62 1.21 -13.51
C SER A 2 -31.70 0.74 -14.63
N PHE A 3 -31.44 1.60 -15.63
CA PHE A 3 -30.43 1.38 -16.66
C PHE A 3 -29.29 2.38 -16.46
N VAL A 4 -28.05 1.91 -16.53
CA VAL A 4 -26.85 2.76 -16.49
C VAL A 4 -26.33 2.89 -17.92
N LEU A 5 -26.19 4.12 -18.40
CA LEU A 5 -25.58 4.46 -19.69
C LEU A 5 -24.17 5.01 -19.42
N ALA A 6 -23.15 4.40 -20.01
CA ALA A 6 -21.76 4.85 -19.91
C ALA A 6 -21.28 5.33 -21.28
N SER A 7 -20.61 6.49 -21.33
CA SER A 7 -19.83 6.90 -22.50
C SER A 7 -18.50 6.14 -22.49
N PRO A 8 -18.16 5.41 -23.58
CA PRO A 8 -16.90 4.67 -23.68
C PRO A 8 -15.67 5.55 -23.47
N GLU A 9 -15.70 6.79 -23.95
CA GLU A 9 -14.60 7.75 -23.85
C GLU A 9 -14.36 8.17 -22.40
N VAL A 10 -15.45 8.47 -21.67
CA VAL A 10 -15.39 8.81 -20.25
C VAL A 10 -14.91 7.61 -19.42
N LEU A 11 -15.37 6.39 -19.75
CA LEU A 11 -14.93 5.17 -19.10
C LEU A 11 -13.44 4.89 -19.34
N ALA A 12 -12.95 5.11 -20.57
CA ALA A 12 -11.54 4.95 -20.91
C ALA A 12 -10.65 5.96 -20.16
N ALA A 13 -11.08 7.22 -20.05
CA ALA A 13 -10.39 8.24 -19.26
C ALA A 13 -10.32 7.85 -17.77
N ALA A 14 -11.44 7.41 -17.19
CA ALA A 14 -11.49 6.93 -15.81
C ALA A 14 -10.59 5.72 -15.58
N ALA A 15 -10.54 4.77 -16.52
CA ALA A 15 -9.64 3.62 -16.44
C ALA A 15 -8.16 4.05 -16.45
N ALA A 16 -7.79 4.99 -17.31
CA ALA A 16 -6.44 5.55 -17.35
C ALA A 16 -6.08 6.25 -16.02
N ASP A 17 -7.02 6.98 -15.42
CA ASP A 17 -6.84 7.59 -14.11
C ASP A 17 -6.64 6.57 -12.99
N VAL A 18 -7.42 5.48 -12.98
CA VAL A 18 -7.25 4.39 -11.99
C VAL A 18 -5.88 3.72 -12.15
N VAL A 19 -5.43 3.47 -13.39
CA VAL A 19 -4.08 2.93 -13.65
C VAL A 19 -3.00 3.87 -13.12
N ARG A 20 -3.13 5.17 -13.39
CA ARG A 20 -2.19 6.20 -12.90
C ARG A 20 -2.16 6.24 -11.37
N ILE A 21 -3.32 6.25 -10.71
CA ILE A 21 -3.43 6.23 -9.25
C ILE A 21 -2.77 4.97 -8.69
N GLY A 22 -3.04 3.79 -9.25
CA GLY A 22 -2.42 2.54 -8.84
C GLY A 22 -0.90 2.56 -9.00
N SER A 23 -0.38 3.19 -10.06
CA SER A 23 1.07 3.36 -10.26
C SER A 23 1.69 4.24 -9.18
N VAL A 24 1.08 5.39 -8.87
CA VAL A 24 1.54 6.29 -7.81
C VAL A 24 1.52 5.58 -6.45
N LEU A 25 0.45 4.84 -6.16
CA LEU A 25 0.32 4.11 -4.90
C LEU A 25 1.38 3.02 -4.75
N ARG A 26 1.66 2.26 -5.81
CA ARG A 26 2.74 1.26 -5.79
C ARG A 26 4.11 1.89 -5.55
N SER A 27 4.39 3.03 -6.20
CA SER A 27 5.63 3.78 -6.00
C SER A 27 5.78 4.27 -4.55
N ALA A 28 4.71 4.87 -4.00
CA ALA A 28 4.68 5.34 -2.62
C ALA A 28 4.86 4.18 -1.62
N ASN A 29 4.19 3.04 -1.83
CA ASN A 29 4.35 1.86 -1.00
C ASN A 29 5.77 1.30 -1.07
N ALA A 30 6.39 1.25 -2.25
CA ALA A 30 7.78 0.82 -2.40
C ALA A 30 8.75 1.74 -1.65
N ALA A 31 8.54 3.06 -1.73
CA ALA A 31 9.34 4.05 -0.98
C ALA A 31 9.16 3.91 0.53
N ALA A 32 7.95 3.56 0.99
CA ALA A 32 7.62 3.39 2.41
C ALA A 32 8.06 2.02 2.97
N ALA A 33 8.27 0.99 2.14
CA ALA A 33 8.53 -0.37 2.59
C ALA A 33 9.76 -0.47 3.51
N THR A 34 10.91 0.08 3.10
CA THR A 34 12.14 0.03 3.90
C THR A 34 11.99 0.75 5.26
N PRO A 35 11.58 2.02 5.35
CA PRO A 35 11.48 2.72 6.63
C PRO A 35 10.41 2.15 7.58
N THR A 36 9.43 1.40 7.06
CA THR A 36 8.36 0.81 7.89
C THR A 36 8.62 -0.63 8.32
N ILE A 37 9.42 -1.39 7.56
CA ILE A 37 9.78 -2.79 7.90
C ILE A 37 11.09 -2.86 8.70
N ALA A 38 12.04 -1.95 8.45
CA ALA A 38 13.37 -1.97 9.08
C ALA A 38 13.43 -1.18 10.41
N VAL A 39 12.38 -1.29 11.25
CA VAL A 39 12.36 -0.64 12.57
C VAL A 39 13.32 -1.38 13.51
N SER A 40 14.35 -0.70 13.97
CA SER A 40 15.28 -1.25 14.97
C SER A 40 14.65 -1.28 16.36
N ALA A 41 14.90 -2.35 17.12
CA ALA A 41 14.52 -2.40 18.53
C ALA A 41 15.25 -1.30 19.32
N PRO A 42 14.54 -0.50 20.14
CA PRO A 42 15.15 0.57 20.94
C PRO A 42 15.96 0.06 22.14
N GLY A 43 15.73 -1.19 22.54
CA GLY A 43 16.43 -1.90 23.62
C GLY A 43 16.74 -3.35 23.25
N ALA A 44 17.60 -4.00 24.04
CA ALA A 44 18.01 -5.40 23.85
C ALA A 44 17.06 -6.41 24.52
N ASP A 45 16.00 -5.93 25.17
CA ASP A 45 15.01 -6.75 25.85
C ASP A 45 14.02 -7.39 24.86
N GLU A 46 13.39 -8.48 25.32
CA GLU A 46 12.47 -9.26 24.52
C GLU A 46 11.20 -8.47 24.13
N VAL A 47 10.79 -7.48 24.93
CA VAL A 47 9.61 -6.64 24.63
C VAL A 47 9.94 -5.69 23.47
N SER A 48 11.10 -5.03 23.50
CA SER A 48 11.58 -4.19 22.40
C SER A 48 11.72 -4.98 21.09
N ALA A 49 12.24 -6.21 21.17
CA ALA A 49 12.33 -7.10 20.01
C ALA A 49 10.94 -7.50 19.47
N ALA A 50 9.99 -7.83 20.36
CA ALA A 50 8.63 -8.19 19.98
C ALA A 50 7.88 -7.01 19.32
N VAL A 51 8.03 -5.79 19.83
CA VAL A 51 7.41 -4.59 19.26
C VAL A 51 7.99 -4.28 17.87
N ALA A 52 9.32 -4.34 17.70
CA ALA A 52 9.94 -4.16 16.39
C ALA A 52 9.44 -5.19 15.36
N SER A 53 9.30 -6.45 15.77
CA SER A 53 8.74 -7.53 14.93
C SER A 53 7.26 -7.29 14.56
N LEU A 54 6.45 -6.79 15.49
CA LEU A 54 5.05 -6.42 15.22
C LEU A 54 4.96 -5.36 14.11
N PHE A 55 5.77 -4.30 14.18
CA PHE A 55 5.79 -3.27 13.14
C PHE A 55 6.21 -3.83 11.78
N ALA A 56 7.24 -4.67 11.74
CA ALA A 56 7.65 -5.34 10.50
C ALA A 56 6.55 -6.24 9.91
N GLY A 57 5.76 -6.91 10.77
CA GLY A 57 4.60 -7.69 10.36
C GLY A 57 3.47 -6.84 9.76
N MET A 58 3.15 -5.71 10.37
CA MET A 58 2.12 -4.78 9.89
C MET A 58 2.50 -4.07 8.59
N ALA A 59 3.78 -3.79 8.39
CA ALA A 59 4.32 -3.09 7.23
C ALA A 59 4.55 -3.99 6.00
N ARG A 60 4.41 -5.31 6.15
CA ARG A 60 4.65 -6.25 5.07
C ARG A 60 3.61 -6.04 3.95
N PRO A 61 4.03 -5.91 2.68
CA PRO A 61 3.09 -5.77 1.58
C PRO A 61 2.17 -6.99 1.53
N THR A 62 0.86 -6.76 1.59
CA THR A 62 -0.14 -7.78 1.32
C THR A 62 -0.10 -8.08 -0.18
N SER A 63 0.39 -9.26 -0.56
CA SER A 63 0.22 -9.72 -1.95
C SER A 63 -1.27 -9.94 -2.20
N ALA A 64 -1.88 -9.07 -2.99
CA ALA A 64 -3.16 -9.31 -3.65
C ALA A 64 -2.88 -9.69 -5.11
#